data_AF-A0A3B0YXV4-F1
#
_entry.id   AF-A0A3B0YXV4-F1
#
_cell.length_a   1.000
_cell.length_b   1.000
_cell.length_c   1.000
_cell.angle_alpha   90.00
_cell.angle_beta   90.00
_cell.angle_gamma   90.00
#
_symmetry.space_group_name_H-M   'P 1'
#
loop_
_entity.id
_entity.type
_entity.pdbx_description
1 polymer ?
#
loop_
_entity_poly.entity_id
_entity_poly.type
_entity_poly.pdbx_seq_one_letter_code
_entity_poly.pdbx_strand_id
1 'polypeptide(L)'
;MKVKLRMTGNQHVNIKSHVIASDGNEAGSLLLCEPVFREKNSILLVKEIMHIPYEAYDSRTPTFLSWPTERFLMLHYERIEKEGLSLIMLHSHPTDFNDFSKTDNESDLKILVRLTSCIEGKQPHGSAIMLPDGSIKARIISQNDKFIPMDMISVAGDDIHFFGNFPQNDADPEYVKKTDQVYGSATTSIMRKLTVGVVGCSGTGSPSIELLLRYHTGHLVLIDFDKIEEGNLNRILCPECKTLRITP
;
A
#
# COMPACT_ATOMS: atom_id res chain seq x y z
N MET A 1 11.93 -9.55 4.46
CA MET A 1 10.47 -9.66 4.24
C MET A 1 10.00 -8.35 3.66
N LYS A 2 9.27 -8.36 2.54
CA LYS A 2 8.72 -7.13 1.95
C LYS A 2 7.40 -6.77 2.62
N VAL A 3 7.14 -5.49 2.87
CA VAL A 3 5.90 -5.04 3.53
C VAL A 3 5.23 -3.96 2.70
N LYS A 4 3.92 -4.13 2.51
CA LYS A 4 3.06 -3.23 1.73
C LYS A 4 1.93 -2.69 2.59
N LEU A 5 1.54 -1.45 2.37
CA LEU A 5 0.34 -0.85 2.98
C LEU A 5 -0.75 -0.69 1.92
N ARG A 6 -2.00 -1.02 2.23
CA ARG A 6 -3.13 -0.81 1.32
C ARG A 6 -4.28 -0.13 2.02
N MET A 7 -4.90 0.81 1.33
CA MET A 7 -6.10 1.50 1.77
C MET A 7 -7.01 1.81 0.58
N THR A 8 -8.27 2.11 0.86
CA THR A 8 -9.21 2.59 -0.16
C THR A 8 -9.01 4.08 -0.44
N GLY A 9 -9.53 4.57 -1.57
CA GLY A 9 -9.57 5.99 -1.89
C GLY A 9 -10.31 6.79 -0.80
N ASN A 10 -11.43 6.27 -0.31
CA ASN A 10 -12.18 6.90 0.78
C ASN A 10 -11.36 7.01 2.08
N GLN A 11 -10.62 5.96 2.44
CA GLN A 11 -9.71 5.98 3.59
C GLN A 11 -8.59 7.00 3.40
N HIS A 12 -8.00 7.06 2.21
CA HIS A 12 -6.95 8.03 1.88
C HIS A 12 -7.44 9.48 1.97
N VAL A 13 -8.60 9.78 1.38
CA VAL A 13 -9.25 11.10 1.45
C VAL A 13 -9.60 11.47 2.88
N ASN A 14 -10.16 10.53 3.65
CA ASN A 14 -10.47 10.74 5.06
C ASN A 14 -9.22 11.10 5.87
N ILE A 15 -8.14 10.33 5.76
CA ILE A 15 -6.85 10.63 6.42
C ILE A 15 -6.37 12.01 6.00
N LYS A 16 -6.28 12.27 4.68
CA LYS A 16 -5.76 13.53 4.13
C LYS A 16 -6.54 14.74 4.65
N SER A 17 -7.86 14.65 4.70
CA SER A 17 -8.74 15.73 5.16
C SER A 17 -8.52 16.12 6.62
N HIS A 18 -8.02 15.20 7.46
CA HIS A 18 -7.69 15.46 8.85
C HIS A 18 -6.24 15.88 9.06
N VAL A 19 -5.29 15.14 8.47
CA VAL A 19 -3.86 15.37 8.74
C VAL A 19 -3.31 16.57 7.98
N ILE A 20 -3.83 16.90 6.80
CA ILE A 20 -3.51 18.14 6.09
C ILE A 20 -4.45 19.24 6.61
N ALA A 21 -4.15 19.74 7.80
CA ALA A 21 -4.97 20.71 8.49
C ALA A 21 -4.89 22.09 7.82
N SER A 22 -6.01 22.83 7.87
CA SER A 22 -6.15 24.16 7.26
C SER A 22 -5.33 25.25 7.97
N ASP A 23 -4.91 25.00 9.22
CA ASP A 23 -4.03 25.87 9.99
C ASP A 23 -2.55 25.77 9.57
N GLY A 24 -2.23 24.85 8.64
CA GLY A 24 -0.87 24.63 8.15
C GLY A 24 0.05 23.93 9.15
N ASN A 25 -0.48 23.46 10.28
CA ASN A 25 0.28 22.71 11.28
C ASN A 25 0.17 21.21 11.06
N GLU A 26 1.19 20.47 11.47
CA GLU A 26 1.16 19.01 11.41
C GLU A 26 0.01 18.44 12.24
N ALA A 27 -0.56 17.33 11.77
CA ALA A 27 -1.56 16.56 12.48
C ALA A 27 -1.39 15.07 12.15
N GLY A 28 -2.03 14.21 12.93
CA GLY A 28 -1.77 12.78 12.90
C GLY A 28 -2.99 11.92 13.13
N SER A 29 -2.82 10.65 12.81
CA SER A 29 -3.83 9.61 12.91
C SER A 29 -3.15 8.26 13.16
N LEU A 30 -3.85 7.38 13.86
CA LEU A 30 -3.44 6.00 14.04
C LEU A 30 -4.20 5.13 13.05
N LEU A 31 -3.48 4.30 12.31
CA LEU A 31 -4.08 3.32 11.42
C LEU A 31 -3.94 1.94 12.06
N LEU A 32 -5.07 1.29 12.33
CA LEU A 32 -5.09 -0.12 12.67
C LEU A 32 -5.24 -0.91 11.38
N CYS A 33 -4.31 -1.82 11.15
CA CYS A 33 -4.20 -2.59 9.93
C CYS A 33 -4.31 -4.07 10.22
N GLU A 34 -5.04 -4.79 9.37
CA GLU A 34 -5.06 -6.25 9.39
C GLU A 34 -3.87 -6.79 8.58
N PRO A 35 -2.95 -7.55 9.19
CA PRO A 35 -1.82 -8.11 8.48
C PRO A 35 -2.22 -9.40 7.73
N VAL A 36 -1.95 -9.42 6.43
CA VAL A 36 -2.06 -10.62 5.59
C VAL A 36 -0.65 -11.12 5.28
N PHE A 37 -0.28 -12.21 5.91
CA PHE A 37 1.03 -12.85 5.73
C PHE A 37 1.04 -13.73 4.48
N ARG A 38 2.09 -13.59 3.67
CA ARG A 38 2.44 -14.50 2.57
C ARG A 38 3.91 -14.89 2.70
N GLU A 39 4.32 -15.99 2.07
CA GLU A 39 5.67 -16.55 2.18
C GLU A 39 6.82 -15.52 2.04
N LYS A 40 6.67 -14.54 1.14
CA LYS A 40 7.72 -13.53 0.84
C LYS A 40 7.32 -12.08 1.15
N ASN A 41 6.03 -11.82 1.38
CA ASN A 41 5.47 -10.48 1.51
C ASN A 41 4.44 -10.43 2.65
N SER A 42 4.40 -9.33 3.40
CA SER A 42 3.27 -9.02 4.28
C SER A 42 2.51 -7.82 3.74
N ILE A 43 1.19 -7.87 3.82
CA ILE A 43 0.30 -6.78 3.39
C ILE A 43 -0.44 -6.28 4.62
N LEU A 44 -0.34 -4.99 4.90
CA LEU A 44 -1.12 -4.31 5.92
C LEU A 44 -2.33 -3.67 5.25
N LEU A 45 -3.52 -4.19 5.53
CA LEU A 45 -4.78 -3.63 5.04
C LEU A 45 -5.32 -2.66 6.09
N VAL A 46 -5.46 -1.37 5.76
CA VAL A 46 -6.06 -0.41 6.69
C VAL A 46 -7.49 -0.83 7.02
N LYS A 47 -7.74 -1.15 8.28
CA LYS A 47 -9.03 -1.60 8.81
C LYS A 47 -9.78 -0.46 9.48
N GLU A 48 -9.06 0.35 10.26
CA GLU A 48 -9.64 1.46 11.02
C GLU A 48 -8.68 2.65 11.09
N ILE A 49 -9.25 3.86 11.07
CA ILE A 49 -8.53 5.13 11.13
C ILE A 49 -9.01 5.86 12.38
N MET A 50 -8.06 6.27 13.22
CA MET A 50 -8.34 7.00 14.45
C MET A 50 -7.60 8.32 14.39
N HIS A 51 -8.34 9.39 14.13
CA HIS A 51 -7.79 10.74 14.10
C HIS A 51 -7.44 11.21 15.51
N ILE A 52 -6.26 11.82 15.65
CA ILE A 52 -5.90 12.48 16.90
C ILE A 52 -6.68 13.81 16.95
N PRO A 53 -7.53 14.04 17.95
CA PRO A 53 -8.29 15.29 18.07
C PRO A 53 -7.34 16.48 18.20
N TYR A 54 -7.66 17.61 17.55
CA TYR A 54 -6.78 18.78 17.56
C TYR A 54 -6.55 19.37 18.96
N GLU A 55 -7.49 19.15 19.88
CA GLU A 55 -7.43 19.59 21.27
C GLU A 55 -6.56 18.68 22.15
N ALA A 56 -6.21 17.48 21.67
CA ALA A 56 -5.40 16.52 22.42
C ALA A 56 -3.89 16.78 22.30
N TYR A 57 -3.47 17.70 21.44
CA TYR A 57 -2.07 18.03 21.23
C TYR A 57 -1.54 18.96 22.30
N ASP A 58 -0.32 18.68 22.78
CA ASP A 58 0.41 19.59 23.65
C ASP A 58 1.00 20.76 22.85
N SER A 59 1.39 20.48 21.60
CA SER A 59 1.93 21.48 20.66
C SER A 59 1.79 21.00 19.22
N ARG A 60 1.50 21.94 18.30
CA ARG A 60 1.47 21.73 16.86
C ARG A 60 2.06 22.95 16.16
N THR A 61 2.95 22.72 15.22
CA THR A 61 3.56 23.71 14.32
C THR A 61 3.67 23.08 12.91
N PRO A 62 4.09 23.81 11.87
CA PRO A 62 4.26 23.24 10.53
C PRO A 62 5.38 22.19 10.39
N THR A 63 6.25 22.03 11.39
CA THR A 63 7.42 21.13 11.34
C THR A 63 7.63 20.33 12.63
N PHE A 64 6.63 20.34 13.52
CA PHE A 64 6.71 19.68 14.80
C PHE A 64 5.30 19.50 15.39
N LEU A 65 5.04 18.32 15.94
CA LEU A 65 3.90 18.03 16.77
C LEU A 65 4.32 17.30 18.05
N SER A 66 3.54 17.48 19.12
CA SER A 66 3.61 16.70 20.35
C SER A 66 2.22 16.41 20.87
N TRP A 67 2.00 15.18 21.30
CA TRP A 67 0.74 14.70 21.85
C TRP A 67 1.02 13.54 22.82
N PRO A 68 0.10 13.19 23.73
CA PRO A 68 0.29 12.14 24.71
C PRO A 68 0.11 10.76 24.07
N THR A 69 1.00 10.42 23.12
CA THR A 69 0.94 9.24 22.26
C THR A 69 0.71 7.96 23.03
N GLU A 70 1.50 7.72 24.09
CA GLU A 70 1.40 6.50 24.89
C GLU A 70 0.00 6.31 25.50
N ARG A 71 -0.63 7.39 25.97
CA ARG A 71 -1.96 7.32 26.59
C ARG A 71 -3.02 6.88 25.59
N PHE A 72 -2.97 7.41 24.37
CA PHE A 72 -3.89 7.02 23.31
C PHE A 72 -3.60 5.61 22.81
N LEU A 73 -2.33 5.24 22.65
CA LEU A 73 -1.96 3.92 22.21
C LEU A 73 -2.38 2.82 23.19
N MET A 74 -2.26 3.06 24.50
CA MET A 74 -2.69 2.10 25.53
C MET A 74 -4.17 1.70 25.41
N LEU A 75 -5.04 2.59 24.93
CA LEU A 75 -6.46 2.28 24.70
C LEU A 75 -6.67 1.21 23.61
N HIS A 76 -5.64 0.95 22.80
CA HIS A 76 -5.70 0.03 21.67
C HIS A 76 -4.81 -1.20 21.84
N TYR A 77 -4.02 -1.31 22.91
CA TYR A 77 -3.10 -2.44 23.13
C TYR A 77 -3.82 -3.77 23.18
N GLU A 78 -4.86 -3.87 24.01
CA GLU A 78 -5.65 -5.10 24.14
C GLU A 78 -6.23 -5.54 22.80
N ARG A 79 -6.72 -4.58 22.01
CA ARG A 79 -7.29 -4.85 20.70
C ARG A 79 -6.23 -5.26 19.67
N ILE A 80 -5.10 -4.55 19.64
CA ILE A 80 -3.94 -4.87 18.80
C ILE A 80 -3.47 -6.30 19.04
N GLU A 81 -3.37 -6.70 20.31
CA GLU A 81 -2.92 -8.02 20.69
C GLU A 81 -3.98 -9.10 20.37
N LYS A 82 -5.22 -8.91 20.84
CA LYS A 82 -6.29 -9.90 20.71
C LYS A 82 -6.70 -10.15 19.26
N GLU A 83 -6.74 -9.11 18.43
CA GLU A 83 -7.08 -9.20 17.00
C GLU A 83 -5.85 -9.38 16.11
N GLY A 84 -4.63 -9.31 16.65
CA GLY A 84 -3.39 -9.41 15.86
C GLY A 84 -3.19 -8.26 14.87
N LEU A 85 -3.62 -7.05 15.21
CA LEU A 85 -3.57 -5.89 14.31
C LEU A 85 -2.18 -5.23 14.32
N SER A 86 -1.80 -4.72 13.16
CA SER A 86 -0.65 -3.83 13.00
C SER A 86 -1.06 -2.39 13.28
N LEU A 87 -0.15 -1.60 13.86
CA LEU A 87 -0.34 -0.16 14.09
C LEU A 87 0.61 0.61 13.19
N ILE A 88 0.06 1.55 12.42
CA ILE A 88 0.84 2.57 11.71
C ILE A 88 0.49 3.95 12.28
N MET A 89 1.48 4.63 12.84
CA MET A 89 1.36 6.02 13.24
C MET A 89 1.57 6.91 12.02
N LEU A 90 0.57 7.69 11.63
CA LEU A 90 0.66 8.57 10.48
C LEU A 90 0.60 10.04 10.92
N HIS A 91 1.50 10.87 10.43
CA HIS A 91 1.40 12.33 10.54
C HIS A 91 1.63 13.03 9.21
N SER A 92 1.35 14.33 9.14
CA SER A 92 1.57 15.15 7.95
C SER A 92 2.85 15.96 8.04
N HIS A 93 3.45 16.25 6.88
CA HIS A 93 4.46 17.31 6.73
C HIS A 93 3.91 18.39 5.78
N PRO A 94 3.29 19.47 6.30
CA PRO A 94 2.74 20.56 5.50
C PRO A 94 3.76 21.33 4.66
N THR A 95 5.05 21.21 5.00
CA THR A 95 6.17 21.93 4.35
C THR A 95 6.78 21.20 3.15
N ASP A 96 6.11 20.16 2.64
CA ASP A 96 6.58 19.31 1.53
C ASP A 96 7.91 18.56 1.79
N PHE A 97 8.37 18.49 3.05
CA PHE A 97 9.53 17.69 3.42
C PHE A 97 9.22 16.19 3.33
N ASN A 98 9.76 15.52 2.30
CA ASN A 98 9.41 14.15 1.92
C ASN A 98 10.22 13.04 2.61
N ASP A 99 10.77 13.32 3.79
CA ASP A 99 11.49 12.33 4.59
C ASP A 99 11.18 12.45 6.09
N PHE A 100 11.60 11.47 6.87
CA PHE A 100 11.49 11.52 8.33
C PHE A 100 12.62 12.37 8.91
N SER A 101 12.27 13.36 9.72
CA SER A 101 13.22 14.19 10.45
C SER A 101 13.93 13.38 11.54
N LYS A 102 14.99 13.95 12.12
CA LYS A 102 15.67 13.36 13.27
C LYS A 102 14.72 13.20 14.47
N THR A 103 13.85 14.18 14.70
CA THR A 103 12.85 14.16 15.78
C THR A 103 11.83 13.05 15.56
N ASP A 104 11.37 12.85 14.32
CA ASP A 104 10.47 11.74 13.97
C ASP A 104 11.13 10.39 14.24
N ASN A 105 12.40 10.25 13.83
CA ASN A 105 13.16 9.01 14.04
C ASN A 105 13.27 8.65 15.53
N GLU A 106 13.60 9.62 16.38
CA GLU A 106 13.79 9.39 17.81
C GLU A 106 12.45 9.10 18.53
N SER A 107 11.40 9.87 18.20
CA SER A 107 10.08 9.72 18.81
C SER A 107 9.37 8.43 18.38
N ASP A 108 9.29 8.16 17.07
CA ASP A 108 8.68 6.95 16.53
C ASP A 108 9.37 5.70 17.06
N LEU A 109 10.71 5.70 17.13
CA LEU A 109 11.47 4.54 17.58
C LEU A 109 11.14 4.21 19.03
N LYS A 110 11.14 5.22 19.91
CA LYS A 110 10.82 5.04 21.32
C LYS A 110 9.42 4.41 21.50
N ILE A 111 8.44 4.93 20.76
CA ILE A 111 7.04 4.48 20.87
C ILE A 111 6.86 3.07 20.30
N LEU A 112 7.39 2.81 19.10
CA LEU A 112 7.20 1.53 18.41
C LEU A 112 7.96 0.39 19.09
N VAL A 113 9.16 0.63 19.61
CA VAL A 113 9.91 -0.37 20.41
C VAL A 113 9.17 -0.69 21.70
N ARG A 114 8.56 0.31 22.34
CA ARG A 114 7.75 0.08 23.54
C ARG A 114 6.51 -0.74 23.22
N LEU A 115 5.82 -0.43 22.13
CA LEU A 115 4.66 -1.18 21.66
C LEU A 115 5.02 -2.65 21.41
N THR A 116 6.05 -2.92 20.60
CA THR A 116 6.48 -4.29 20.27
C THR A 116 6.98 -5.07 21.48
N SER A 117 7.46 -4.39 22.53
CA SER A 117 7.83 -5.02 23.80
C SER A 117 6.63 -5.33 24.69
N CYS A 118 5.48 -4.70 24.47
CA CYS A 118 4.27 -4.88 25.28
C CYS A 118 3.30 -5.92 24.73
N ILE A 119 3.45 -6.33 23.47
CA ILE A 119 2.56 -7.28 22.79
C ILE A 119 3.37 -8.50 22.37
N GLU A 120 2.79 -9.69 22.46
CA GLU A 120 3.48 -10.93 22.07
C GLU A 120 3.45 -11.20 20.55
N GLY A 121 2.68 -10.38 19.81
CA GLY A 121 2.44 -10.53 18.38
C GLY A 121 3.66 -10.26 17.49
N LYS A 122 3.73 -10.94 16.32
CA LYS A 122 4.81 -10.79 15.32
C LYS A 122 4.45 -9.88 14.16
N GLN A 123 3.28 -9.25 14.19
CA GLN A 123 2.83 -8.37 13.14
C GLN A 123 3.70 -7.10 13.07
N PRO A 124 3.94 -6.55 11.87
CA PRO A 124 4.82 -5.39 11.75
C PRO A 124 4.06 -4.12 12.18
N HIS A 125 4.73 -3.26 12.95
CA HIS A 125 4.24 -1.93 13.31
C HIS A 125 5.12 -0.88 12.66
N GLY A 126 4.66 0.37 12.56
CA GLY A 126 5.40 1.37 11.80
C GLY A 126 4.90 2.79 11.93
N SER A 127 5.52 3.65 11.13
CA SER A 127 5.12 5.04 10.98
C SER A 127 5.06 5.44 9.52
N ALA A 128 4.29 6.50 9.24
CA ALA A 128 4.08 7.04 7.92
C ALA A 128 3.98 8.55 7.97
N ILE A 129 4.42 9.21 6.90
CA ILE A 129 4.20 10.64 6.67
C ILE A 129 3.35 10.83 5.42
N MET A 130 2.47 11.83 5.46
CA MET A 130 1.66 12.27 4.32
C MET A 130 2.00 13.70 3.94
N LEU A 131 2.19 13.95 2.64
CA LEU A 131 2.42 15.29 2.09
C LEU A 131 1.11 15.93 1.62
N PRO A 132 1.07 17.27 1.40
CA PRO A 132 -0.11 17.98 0.87
C PRO A 132 -0.66 17.44 -0.46
N ASP A 133 0.19 16.90 -1.34
CA ASP A 133 -0.23 16.23 -2.57
C ASP A 133 -0.98 14.91 -2.31
N GLY A 134 -0.90 14.37 -1.09
CA GLY A 134 -1.49 13.10 -0.68
C GLY A 134 -0.54 11.92 -0.84
N SER A 135 0.69 12.13 -1.28
CA SER A 135 1.71 11.09 -1.29
C SER A 135 2.04 10.64 0.13
N ILE A 136 2.31 9.34 0.28
CA ILE A 136 2.62 8.72 1.57
C ILE A 136 3.99 8.06 1.50
N LYS A 137 4.82 8.28 2.53
CA LYS A 137 6.04 7.52 2.77
C LYS A 137 5.90 6.78 4.09
N ALA A 138 6.15 5.48 4.09
CA ALA A 138 5.94 4.64 5.27
C ALA A 138 7.12 3.72 5.53
N ARG A 139 7.28 3.33 6.80
CA ARG A 139 8.32 2.44 7.30
C ARG A 139 7.78 1.57 8.43
N ILE A 140 8.42 0.44 8.64
CA ILE A 140 8.13 -0.47 9.76
C ILE A 140 9.31 -0.56 10.70
N ILE A 141 9.04 -0.89 11.96
CA ILE A 141 10.06 -1.28 12.92
C ILE A 141 10.40 -2.77 12.72
N SER A 142 11.69 -3.08 12.64
CA SER A 142 12.19 -4.47 12.61
C SER A 142 12.45 -5.00 14.01
N GLN A 143 12.68 -6.30 14.13
CA GLN A 143 13.04 -6.95 15.40
C GLN A 143 14.37 -6.46 16.00
N ASN A 144 15.22 -5.79 15.21
CA ASN A 144 16.49 -5.22 15.66
C ASN A 144 16.38 -3.71 15.93
N ASP A 145 15.17 -3.21 16.19
CA ASP A 145 14.87 -1.80 16.45
C ASP A 145 15.37 -0.85 15.35
N LYS A 146 15.37 -1.33 14.10
CA LYS A 146 15.71 -0.52 12.92
C LYS A 146 14.50 -0.31 12.04
N PHE A 147 14.37 0.90 11.51
CA PHE A 147 13.37 1.20 10.50
C PHE A 147 13.72 0.58 9.15
N ILE A 148 12.72 -0.06 8.55
CA ILE A 148 12.77 -0.60 7.19
C ILE A 148 11.70 0.12 6.38
N PRO A 149 12.03 0.74 5.23
CA PRO A 149 11.02 1.36 4.38
C PRO A 149 10.03 0.32 3.86
N MET A 150 8.74 0.69 3.80
CA MET A 150 7.75 -0.15 3.13
C MET A 150 8.00 -0.15 1.63
N ASP A 151 7.81 -1.31 0.99
CA ASP A 151 8.07 -1.49 -0.44
C ASP A 151 7.06 -0.73 -1.31
N MET A 152 5.81 -0.67 -0.87
CA MET A 152 4.71 -0.08 -1.65
C MET A 152 3.53 0.28 -0.76
N ILE A 153 2.99 1.48 -0.96
CA ILE A 153 1.67 1.90 -0.49
C ILE A 153 0.75 1.93 -1.71
N SER A 154 -0.43 1.32 -1.64
CA SER A 154 -1.43 1.40 -2.71
C SER A 154 -2.76 1.94 -2.20
N VAL A 155 -3.32 2.90 -2.94
CA VAL A 155 -4.64 3.48 -2.71
C VAL A 155 -5.56 3.05 -3.84
N ALA A 156 -6.64 2.34 -3.52
CA ALA A 156 -7.64 1.90 -4.50
C ALA A 156 -8.90 2.78 -4.39
N GLY A 157 -9.03 3.76 -5.27
CA GLY A 157 -10.23 4.60 -5.44
C GLY A 157 -10.70 4.60 -6.89
N ASP A 158 -11.29 5.71 -7.33
CA ASP A 158 -11.60 5.94 -8.75
C ASP A 158 -10.32 5.85 -9.61
N ASP A 159 -9.24 6.44 -9.08
CA ASP A 159 -7.88 6.23 -9.53
C ASP A 159 -7.13 5.26 -8.59
N ILE A 160 -6.19 4.51 -9.16
CA ILE A 160 -5.29 3.64 -8.40
C ILE A 160 -3.93 4.33 -8.28
N HIS A 161 -3.58 4.70 -7.06
CA HIS A 161 -2.28 5.32 -6.76
C HIS A 161 -1.33 4.34 -6.10
N PHE A 162 -0.06 4.45 -6.45
CA PHE A 162 1.03 3.72 -5.80
C PHE A 162 2.11 4.70 -5.34
N PHE A 163 2.52 4.58 -4.08
CA PHE A 163 3.64 5.33 -3.49
C PHE A 163 4.72 4.37 -3.01
N GLY A 164 5.98 4.81 -3.02
CA GLY A 164 7.11 4.04 -2.50
C GLY A 164 8.31 3.99 -3.43
N ASN A 165 9.35 3.27 -3.01
CA ASN A 165 10.55 3.07 -3.81
C ASN A 165 10.32 1.98 -4.84
N PHE A 166 9.94 2.39 -6.04
CA PHE A 166 9.92 1.49 -7.17
C PHE A 166 11.36 1.34 -7.70
N PRO A 167 11.95 0.14 -7.71
CA PRO A 167 13.26 -0.05 -8.34
C PRO A 167 13.17 0.38 -9.80
N GLN A 168 14.15 1.16 -10.27
CA GLN A 168 14.24 1.43 -11.70
C GLN A 168 14.52 0.12 -12.42
N ASN A 169 13.78 -0.16 -13.49
CA ASN A 169 14.04 -1.35 -14.29
C ASN A 169 15.36 -1.15 -15.06
N ASP A 170 16.06 -2.25 -15.34
CA ASP A 170 17.17 -2.26 -16.30
C ASP A 170 16.73 -1.68 -17.66
N ALA A 171 17.70 -1.29 -18.48
CA ALA A 171 17.46 -0.70 -19.80
C ALA A 171 16.39 -1.47 -20.59
N ASP A 172 15.32 -0.77 -20.96
CA ASP A 172 14.15 -1.38 -21.58
C ASP A 172 14.47 -1.96 -22.97
N PRO A 173 13.99 -3.18 -23.28
CA PRO A 173 13.99 -3.70 -24.65
C PRO A 173 13.27 -2.75 -25.62
N GLU A 174 13.66 -2.76 -26.90
CA GLU A 174 13.15 -1.81 -27.89
C GLU A 174 11.63 -1.83 -28.10
N TYR A 175 10.99 -3.00 -27.92
CA TYR A 175 9.53 -3.13 -28.00
C TYR A 175 8.80 -2.49 -26.82
N VAL A 176 9.42 -2.43 -25.63
CA VAL A 176 8.90 -1.72 -24.45
C VAL A 176 8.98 -0.21 -24.69
N LYS A 177 10.11 0.27 -25.25
CA LYS A 177 10.29 1.70 -25.59
C LYS A 177 9.20 2.25 -26.52
N LYS A 178 8.72 1.44 -27.48
CA LYS A 178 7.59 1.83 -28.34
C LYS A 178 6.28 1.96 -27.57
N THR A 179 6.08 1.14 -26.55
CA THR A 179 4.91 1.22 -25.66
C THR A 179 5.02 2.43 -24.74
N ASP A 180 6.23 2.75 -24.24
CA ASP A 180 6.50 3.96 -23.47
C ASP A 180 6.20 5.25 -24.25
N GLN A 181 6.48 5.27 -25.56
CA GLN A 181 6.19 6.42 -26.42
C GLN A 181 4.68 6.71 -26.54
N VAL A 182 3.84 5.68 -26.43
CA VAL A 182 2.38 5.83 -26.57
C VAL A 182 1.71 6.09 -25.21
N TYR A 183 2.17 5.42 -24.14
CA TYR A 183 1.48 5.41 -22.84
C TYR A 183 2.26 6.08 -21.70
N GLY A 184 3.48 6.55 -21.97
CA GLY A 184 4.40 7.10 -20.99
C GLY A 184 5.18 6.02 -20.23
N SER A 185 6.47 6.26 -20.01
CA SER A 185 7.37 5.35 -19.28
C SER A 185 6.97 5.14 -17.81
N ALA A 186 6.22 6.09 -17.22
CA ALA A 186 5.68 5.95 -15.87
C ALA A 186 4.64 4.81 -15.80
N THR A 187 3.71 4.77 -16.76
CA THR A 187 2.63 3.78 -16.82
C THR A 187 3.18 2.37 -17.00
N THR A 188 4.06 2.17 -17.98
CA THR A 188 4.68 0.87 -18.26
C THR A 188 5.54 0.40 -17.09
N SER A 189 6.27 1.31 -16.44
CA SER A 189 7.05 1.01 -15.23
C SER A 189 6.18 0.52 -14.07
N ILE A 190 4.99 1.08 -13.90
CA ILE A 190 4.01 0.61 -12.89
C ILE A 190 3.48 -0.76 -13.30
N MET A 191 2.96 -0.91 -14.53
CA MET A 191 2.36 -2.16 -15.02
C MET A 191 3.31 -3.36 -14.89
N ARG A 192 4.61 -3.18 -15.21
CA ARG A 192 5.65 -4.21 -15.05
C ARG A 192 5.89 -4.68 -13.62
N LYS A 193 5.43 -3.93 -12.62
CA LYS A 193 5.58 -4.26 -11.18
C LYS A 193 4.29 -4.82 -10.58
N LEU A 194 3.18 -4.75 -11.31
CA LEU A 194 1.89 -5.25 -10.86
C LEU A 194 1.75 -6.75 -11.10
N THR A 195 1.05 -7.37 -10.16
CA THR A 195 0.44 -8.68 -10.37
C THR A 195 -1.04 -8.45 -10.58
N VAL A 196 -1.55 -8.80 -11.76
CA VAL A 196 -2.96 -8.63 -12.10
C VAL A 196 -3.62 -10.00 -12.16
N GLY A 197 -4.72 -10.15 -11.44
CA GLY A 197 -5.57 -11.34 -11.49
C GLY A 197 -6.72 -11.13 -12.46
N VAL A 198 -6.99 -12.09 -13.34
CA VAL A 198 -8.17 -12.10 -14.21
C VAL A 198 -9.02 -13.30 -13.84
N VAL A 199 -10.28 -13.06 -13.45
CA VAL A 199 -11.24 -14.10 -13.12
C VAL A 199 -12.26 -14.20 -14.25
N GLY A 200 -12.34 -15.39 -14.87
CA GLY A 200 -13.05 -15.65 -16.12
C GLY A 200 -12.23 -15.23 -17.33
N CYS A 201 -11.72 -16.19 -18.11
CA CYS A 201 -10.77 -15.93 -19.20
C CYS A 201 -11.42 -16.02 -20.60
N SER A 202 -12.75 -16.17 -20.67
CA SER A 202 -13.55 -16.07 -21.90
C SER A 202 -14.04 -14.62 -22.10
N GLY A 203 -15.17 -14.40 -22.77
CA GLY A 203 -15.89 -13.11 -22.90
C GLY A 203 -15.00 -11.86 -22.92
N THR A 204 -15.08 -11.07 -21.86
CA THR A 204 -14.28 -9.85 -21.67
C THR A 204 -12.89 -10.12 -21.08
N GLY A 205 -12.71 -11.26 -20.40
CA GLY A 205 -11.42 -11.64 -19.83
C GLY A 205 -10.37 -11.92 -20.90
N SER A 206 -10.75 -12.63 -21.95
CA SER A 206 -9.86 -12.95 -23.07
C SER A 206 -9.20 -11.71 -23.71
N PRO A 207 -9.94 -10.68 -24.17
CA PRO A 207 -9.33 -9.44 -24.66
C PRO A 207 -8.59 -8.67 -23.57
N SER A 208 -9.03 -8.72 -22.31
CA SER A 208 -8.32 -8.06 -21.22
C SER A 208 -6.94 -8.68 -20.96
N ILE A 209 -6.84 -10.01 -21.01
CA ILE A 209 -5.56 -10.74 -20.85
C ILE A 209 -4.60 -10.38 -21.98
N GLU A 210 -5.09 -10.32 -23.21
CA GLU A 210 -4.31 -9.94 -24.37
C GLU A 210 -3.75 -8.52 -24.24
N LEU A 211 -4.59 -7.57 -23.83
CA LEU A 211 -4.16 -6.19 -23.57
C LEU A 211 -3.13 -6.14 -22.44
N LEU A 212 -3.38 -6.79 -21.31
CA LEU A 212 -2.47 -6.80 -20.16
C LEU A 212 -1.08 -7.37 -20.51
N LEU A 213 -1.02 -8.37 -21.39
CA LEU A 213 0.23 -8.91 -21.93
C LEU A 213 0.97 -7.86 -22.79
N ARG A 214 0.25 -7.16 -23.68
CA ARG A 214 0.84 -6.08 -24.52
C ARG A 214 1.34 -4.89 -23.70
N TYR A 215 0.73 -4.63 -22.55
CA TYR A 215 1.17 -3.58 -21.62
C TYR A 215 2.33 -4.02 -20.70
N HIS A 216 2.91 -5.18 -20.94
CA HIS A 216 4.06 -5.69 -20.18
C HIS A 216 3.74 -5.86 -18.69
N THR A 217 2.52 -6.29 -18.34
CA THR A 217 2.18 -6.58 -16.95
C THR A 217 3.18 -7.57 -16.35
N GLY A 218 3.71 -7.26 -15.17
CA GLY A 218 4.80 -8.04 -14.58
C GLY A 218 4.43 -9.50 -14.31
N HIS A 219 3.23 -9.73 -13.80
CA HIS A 219 2.72 -11.07 -13.56
C HIS A 219 1.21 -11.13 -13.76
N LEU A 220 0.73 -12.13 -14.49
CA LEU A 220 -0.70 -12.39 -14.67
C LEU A 220 -1.09 -13.66 -13.93
N VAL A 221 -2.21 -13.61 -13.20
CA VAL A 221 -2.82 -14.76 -12.54
C VAL A 221 -4.17 -14.97 -13.19
N LEU A 222 -4.30 -16.04 -13.97
CA LEU A 222 -5.52 -16.37 -14.68
C LEU A 222 -6.31 -17.39 -13.84
N ILE A 223 -7.56 -17.08 -13.57
CA ILE A 223 -8.47 -17.94 -12.81
C ILE A 223 -9.68 -18.17 -13.70
N ASP A 224 -9.84 -19.38 -14.21
CA ASP A 224 -11.02 -19.77 -14.97
C ASP A 224 -11.59 -21.05 -14.39
N PHE A 225 -12.87 -21.03 -14.07
CA PHE A 225 -13.60 -22.17 -13.53
C PHE A 225 -14.39 -22.91 -14.62
N ASP A 226 -14.42 -22.38 -15.84
CA ASP A 226 -15.21 -22.94 -16.93
C ASP A 226 -14.45 -24.01 -17.71
N LYS A 227 -15.17 -25.07 -18.07
CA LYS A 227 -14.77 -25.94 -19.17
C LYS A 227 -15.16 -25.25 -20.47
N ILE A 228 -14.25 -25.27 -21.44
CA ILE A 228 -14.55 -24.71 -22.77
C ILE A 228 -15.65 -25.58 -23.40
N GLU A 229 -16.82 -24.99 -23.56
CA GLU A 229 -17.97 -25.56 -24.29
C GLU A 229 -18.09 -24.93 -25.67
N GLU A 230 -18.73 -25.62 -26.60
CA GLU A 230 -18.85 -25.19 -28.01
C GLU A 230 -19.49 -23.80 -28.15
N GLY A 231 -20.47 -23.49 -27.30
CA GLY A 231 -21.11 -22.16 -27.23
C GLY A 231 -20.25 -21.03 -26.65
N ASN A 232 -19.11 -21.35 -26.04
CA ASN A 232 -18.18 -20.39 -25.45
C ASN A 232 -16.96 -20.11 -26.35
N LEU A 233 -16.78 -20.90 -27.42
CA LEU A 233 -15.65 -20.75 -28.35
C LEU A 233 -15.63 -19.38 -29.02
N ASN A 234 -16.79 -18.85 -29.42
CA ASN A 234 -16.87 -17.54 -30.10
C ASN A 234 -16.55 -16.33 -29.19
N ARG A 235 -16.30 -16.54 -27.90
CA ARG A 235 -16.04 -15.48 -26.91
C ARG A 235 -14.59 -15.47 -26.41
N ILE A 236 -13.76 -16.39 -26.86
CA ILE A 236 -12.33 -16.48 -26.53
C ILE A 236 -11.55 -16.01 -27.77
N LEU A 237 -10.55 -15.13 -27.60
CA LEU A 237 -9.61 -14.75 -28.67
C LEU A 237 -8.69 -15.94 -29.01
N CYS A 238 -8.51 -16.17 -30.31
CA CYS A 238 -7.76 -17.31 -30.86
C CYS A 238 -8.18 -18.68 -30.25
N PRO A 239 -9.48 -19.03 -30.27
CA PRO A 239 -9.92 -20.34 -29.85
C PRO A 239 -9.55 -21.32 -30.97
N GLU A 240 -8.35 -21.91 -30.92
CA GLU A 240 -8.11 -23.07 -31.76
C GLU A 240 -9.05 -24.18 -31.29
N CYS A 241 -9.78 -24.80 -32.21
CA CYS A 241 -10.67 -25.95 -31.99
C CYS A 241 -9.93 -27.21 -31.46
N LYS A 242 -8.71 -27.07 -30.95
CA LYS A 242 -7.81 -28.11 -30.45
C LYS A 242 -7.10 -27.64 -29.16
N THR A 243 -7.88 -27.59 -28.08
CA THR A 243 -7.50 -27.87 -26.69
C THR A 243 -6.06 -27.56 -26.25
N LEU A 244 -5.86 -26.43 -25.56
CA LEU A 244 -4.84 -26.30 -24.52
C LEU A 244 -5.39 -26.94 -23.24
N ARG A 245 -4.81 -28.07 -22.80
CA ARG A 245 -5.08 -28.65 -21.48
C ARG A 245 -4.51 -27.71 -20.42
N ILE A 246 -5.38 -27.08 -19.64
CA ILE A 246 -5.02 -26.50 -18.34
C ILE A 246 -5.12 -27.66 -17.34
N THR A 247 -3.97 -28.14 -16.85
CA THR A 247 -3.89 -29.17 -15.79
C THR A 247 -4.47 -28.64 -14.47
N PRO A 248 -4.99 -29.54 -13.62
CA PRO A 248 -5.76 -29.20 -12.41
C PRO A 248 -4.95 -28.48 -11.33
#